data_AF-A0A1B6JUA1-F1
#
_entry.id   AF-A0A1B6JUA1-F1
#
_cell.length_a   1.000
_cell.length_b   1.000
_cell.length_c   1.000
_cell.angle_alpha   90.00
_cell.angle_beta   90.00
_cell.angle_gamma   90.00
#
_symmetry.space_group_name_H-M   'P 1'
#
loop_
_entity.id
_entity.type
_entity.pdbx_description
1 polymer ?
#
loop_
_entity_poly.entity_id
_entity_poly.type
_entity_poly.pdbx_seq_one_letter_code
_entity_poly.pdbx_strand_id
1 'polypeptide(L)'
;MKQLVRFQPQASDRRTFEDVDYDDEPEVQPQEQSMKQLMDSKVVTLGSLGARYLPKSNDKQFGIWYDENLEQPMIGSEPITFDYDDIILVSSQKKYKGTEGLWRLLTKNNIVEKDLYTDEDWNSYKDMLNLQILNVVL
;
A
#
# COMPACT_ATOMS: atom_id res chain seq x y z
N MET A 1 -54.56 50.54 3.15
CA MET A 1 -53.39 51.10 3.84
C MET A 1 -53.38 50.62 5.30
N LYS A 2 -52.22 50.13 5.76
CA LYS A 2 -51.70 50.07 7.15
C LYS A 2 -52.26 49.01 8.13
N GLN A 3 -51.36 48.07 8.44
CA GLN A 3 -51.33 47.08 9.52
C GLN A 3 -51.51 47.67 10.93
N LEU A 4 -51.91 46.83 11.89
CA LEU A 4 -51.20 46.76 13.18
C LEU A 4 -51.39 45.43 13.94
N VAL A 5 -50.27 44.69 14.00
CA VAL A 5 -49.69 43.92 15.13
C VAL A 5 -50.63 43.09 16.04
N ARG A 6 -50.35 41.79 16.11
CA ARG A 6 -50.53 41.03 17.36
C ARG A 6 -49.23 40.33 17.77
N PHE A 7 -49.00 40.46 19.07
CA PHE A 7 -47.92 40.00 19.92
C PHE A 7 -47.57 38.51 19.75
N GLN A 8 -46.28 38.19 19.88
CA GLN A 8 -45.76 36.91 20.41
C GLN A 8 -45.38 37.14 21.91
N PRO A 9 -45.17 36.14 22.81
CA PRO A 9 -44.63 34.80 22.52
C PRO A 9 -45.07 33.62 23.45
N GLN A 10 -44.42 32.47 23.19
CA GLN A 10 -44.19 31.28 24.05
C GLN A 10 -45.32 30.26 24.23
N ALA A 11 -45.08 28.94 24.24
CA ALA A 11 -43.91 28.10 23.99
C ALA A 11 -44.42 26.65 23.86
N SER A 12 -43.70 25.79 23.14
CA SER A 12 -43.30 24.46 23.61
C SER A 12 -42.74 23.61 22.46
N ASP A 13 -41.49 23.22 22.65
CA ASP A 13 -40.86 21.98 22.20
C ASP A 13 -41.20 21.42 20.81
N ARG A 14 -40.19 21.45 19.94
CA ARG A 14 -39.58 20.23 19.42
C ARG A 14 -38.21 20.54 18.81
N ARG A 15 -37.20 19.86 19.34
CA ARG A 15 -35.86 19.74 18.76
C ARG A 15 -35.98 19.19 17.33
N THR A 16 -35.42 19.88 16.36
CA THR A 16 -34.89 19.26 15.14
C THR A 16 -33.51 19.86 14.90
N PHE A 17 -32.52 18.98 14.93
CA PHE A 17 -31.13 19.23 14.53
C PHE A 17 -31.12 20.03 13.23
N GLU A 18 -30.36 21.12 13.18
CA GLU A 18 -30.01 21.77 11.93
C GLU A 18 -29.11 20.81 11.13
N ASP A 19 -29.52 20.58 9.89
CA ASP A 19 -28.79 19.84 8.88
C ASP A 19 -27.46 20.55 8.58
N VAL A 20 -26.35 19.87 8.89
CA VAL A 20 -25.00 20.26 8.47
C VAL A 20 -24.74 19.56 7.14
N ASP A 21 -25.01 20.25 6.03
CA ASP A 21 -24.54 19.86 4.70
C ASP A 21 -23.03 20.13 4.61
N TYR A 22 -22.23 19.11 4.97
CA TYR A 22 -20.85 18.98 4.50
C TYR A 22 -20.83 17.88 3.43
N ASP A 23 -21.29 18.22 2.23
CA ASP A 23 -20.92 17.48 1.01
C ASP A 23 -19.47 17.84 0.64
N ASP A 24 -18.53 17.54 1.53
CA ASP A 24 -17.14 17.35 1.17
C ASP A 24 -17.02 15.86 0.77
N GLU A 25 -17.46 15.53 -0.45
CA GLU A 25 -16.94 14.30 -1.06
C GLU A 25 -15.41 14.47 -1.15
N PRO A 26 -14.62 13.58 -0.53
CA PRO A 26 -13.18 13.71 -0.59
C PRO A 26 -12.76 13.65 -2.05
N GLU A 27 -12.03 14.68 -2.49
CA GLU A 27 -11.36 14.75 -3.78
C GLU A 27 -10.43 13.53 -3.90
N VAL A 28 -10.94 12.44 -4.51
CA VAL A 28 -10.20 11.19 -4.65
C VAL A 28 -8.97 11.50 -5.47
N GLN A 29 -7.81 11.50 -4.82
CA GLN A 29 -6.58 11.94 -5.43
C GLN A 29 -6.24 11.00 -6.60
N PRO A 30 -5.70 11.52 -7.72
CA PRO A 30 -5.31 10.68 -8.86
C PRO A 30 -4.38 9.52 -8.49
N GLN A 31 -3.62 9.67 -7.41
CA GLN A 31 -2.77 8.64 -6.83
C GLN A 31 -3.61 7.46 -6.29
N GLU A 32 -4.66 7.69 -5.52
CA GLU A 32 -5.53 6.62 -4.99
C GLU A 32 -6.26 5.85 -6.11
N GLN A 33 -6.66 6.54 -7.18
CA GLN A 33 -7.27 5.89 -8.35
C GLN A 33 -6.28 5.00 -9.10
N SER A 34 -5.03 5.44 -9.25
CA SER A 34 -3.97 4.62 -9.87
C SER A 34 -3.64 3.38 -9.02
N MET A 35 -3.69 3.52 -7.71
CA MET A 35 -3.38 2.46 -6.74
C MET A 35 -4.50 1.43 -6.66
N LYS A 36 -5.75 1.90 -6.63
CA LYS A 36 -6.92 1.03 -6.75
C LYS A 36 -6.93 0.32 -8.10
N GLN A 37 -6.53 0.96 -9.19
CA GLN A 37 -6.40 0.29 -10.49
C GLN A 37 -5.28 -0.76 -10.49
N LEU A 38 -4.14 -0.54 -9.82
CA LEU A 38 -3.08 -1.55 -9.70
C LEU A 38 -3.51 -2.75 -8.85
N MET A 39 -4.26 -2.51 -7.76
CA MET A 39 -4.77 -3.56 -6.86
C MET A 39 -6.02 -4.28 -7.41
N ASP A 40 -6.94 -3.57 -8.06
CA ASP A 40 -8.12 -4.13 -8.76
C ASP A 40 -7.71 -4.79 -10.09
N SER A 41 -6.60 -4.35 -10.70
CA SER A 41 -5.97 -5.11 -11.78
C SER A 41 -5.39 -6.37 -11.17
N LYS A 42 -6.22 -7.40 -11.15
CA LYS A 42 -5.93 -8.77 -10.80
C LYS A 42 -4.94 -9.43 -11.76
N VAL A 43 -3.92 -8.71 -12.19
CA VAL A 43 -2.74 -9.22 -12.89
C VAL A 43 -1.64 -9.38 -11.85
N VAL A 44 -1.94 -10.15 -10.81
CA VAL A 44 -0.92 -10.85 -10.02
C VAL A 44 -0.44 -12.02 -10.89
N THR A 45 0.24 -11.70 -11.98
CA THR A 45 0.92 -12.74 -12.76
C THR A 45 2.26 -12.91 -12.11
N LEU A 46 2.36 -13.81 -11.13
CA LEU A 46 3.64 -14.17 -10.54
C LEU A 46 4.35 -15.14 -11.49
N GLY A 47 5.56 -14.79 -11.90
CA GLY A 47 6.38 -15.63 -12.74
C GLY A 47 6.91 -16.86 -11.99
N SER A 48 7.44 -17.82 -12.74
CA SER A 48 7.93 -19.09 -12.18
C SER A 48 9.15 -18.92 -11.27
N LEU A 49 9.92 -17.85 -11.41
CA LEU A 49 11.02 -17.55 -10.51
C LEU A 49 10.48 -17.01 -9.19
N GLY A 50 9.63 -15.98 -9.24
CA GLY A 50 9.01 -15.41 -8.04
C GLY A 50 8.24 -16.45 -7.23
N ALA A 51 7.47 -17.32 -7.90
CA ALA A 51 6.73 -18.40 -7.26
C ALA A 51 7.60 -19.42 -6.50
N ARG A 52 8.88 -19.57 -6.87
CA ARG A 52 9.82 -20.46 -6.15
C ARG A 52 10.34 -19.87 -4.85
N TYR A 53 10.34 -18.54 -4.74
CA TYR A 53 10.95 -17.83 -3.62
C TYR A 53 9.92 -17.20 -2.68
N LEU A 54 8.69 -16.95 -3.15
CA LEU A 54 7.67 -16.28 -2.34
C LEU A 54 7.41 -17.06 -1.04
N PRO A 55 7.52 -16.39 0.13
CA PRO A 55 7.31 -17.04 1.40
C PRO A 55 5.87 -17.50 1.56
N LYS A 56 5.69 -18.65 2.20
CA LYS A 56 4.38 -19.17 2.59
C LYS A 56 3.94 -18.52 3.89
N SER A 57 2.64 -18.54 4.19
CA SER A 57 2.05 -17.90 5.39
C SER A 57 2.70 -18.33 6.72
N ASN A 58 3.32 -19.53 6.76
CA ASN A 58 3.98 -20.06 7.95
C ASN A 58 5.51 -19.82 7.98
N ASP A 59 6.08 -19.17 6.97
CA ASP A 59 7.52 -18.90 6.91
C ASP A 59 7.87 -17.73 7.84
N LYS A 60 9.09 -17.76 8.40
CA LYS A 60 9.58 -16.66 9.25
C LYS A 60 9.65 -15.38 8.43
N GLN A 61 9.21 -14.26 9.00
CA GLN A 61 9.28 -12.94 8.38
C GLN A 61 10.75 -12.56 8.14
N PHE A 62 11.16 -12.54 6.86
CA PHE A 62 12.45 -12.02 6.44
C PHE A 62 12.33 -11.46 5.02
N GLY A 63 12.67 -10.18 4.85
CA GLY A 63 12.52 -9.50 3.57
C GLY A 63 11.05 -9.43 3.14
N ILE A 64 10.65 -10.24 2.16
CA ILE A 64 9.24 -10.36 1.75
C ILE A 64 8.47 -11.17 2.80
N TRP A 65 7.28 -10.74 3.16
CA TRP A 65 6.33 -11.48 4.01
C TRP A 65 4.89 -11.19 3.57
N TYR A 66 3.93 -11.99 4.03
CA TYR A 66 2.51 -11.81 3.69
C TYR A 66 1.74 -11.27 4.90
N ASP A 67 1.05 -10.15 4.73
CA ASP A 67 0.15 -9.60 5.75
C ASP A 67 -1.24 -10.22 5.58
N GLU A 68 -1.65 -11.03 6.55
CA GLU A 68 -2.96 -11.70 6.52
C GLU A 68 -4.14 -10.74 6.72
N ASN A 69 -3.93 -9.58 7.37
CA ASN A 69 -5.01 -8.60 7.59
C ASN A 69 -5.26 -7.77 6.33
N LEU A 70 -4.18 -7.43 5.61
CA LEU A 70 -4.23 -6.66 4.37
C LEU A 70 -4.32 -7.54 3.11
N GLU A 71 -4.21 -8.86 3.28
CA GLU A 71 -4.19 -9.86 2.21
C GLU A 71 -3.19 -9.54 1.08
N GLN A 72 -1.99 -9.08 1.42
CA GLN A 72 -0.99 -8.64 0.44
C GLN A 72 0.46 -8.91 0.86
N PRO A 73 1.38 -9.10 -0.10
CA PRO A 73 2.80 -9.21 0.18
C PRO A 73 3.41 -7.85 0.53
N MET A 74 4.37 -7.88 1.44
CA MET A 74 5.01 -6.72 2.06
C MET A 74 6.53 -6.90 2.06
N ILE A 75 7.28 -5.80 2.01
CA ILE A 75 8.71 -5.77 2.41
C ILE A 75 8.85 -4.67 3.45
N GLY A 76 9.30 -5.02 4.66
CA GLY A 76 9.20 -4.09 5.78
C GLY A 76 7.73 -3.70 6.00
N SER A 77 7.41 -2.40 6.01
CA SER A 77 6.05 -1.87 6.07
C SER A 77 5.46 -1.48 4.70
N GLU A 78 6.20 -1.70 3.61
CA GLU A 78 5.82 -1.26 2.26
C GLU A 78 5.09 -2.39 1.53
N PRO A 79 3.86 -2.17 1.01
CA PRO A 79 3.20 -3.13 0.16
C PRO A 79 3.91 -3.29 -1.18
N ILE A 80 3.90 -4.52 -1.70
CA ILE A 80 4.48 -4.82 -3.01
C ILE A 80 3.45 -5.50 -3.92
N THR A 81 3.70 -5.42 -5.22
CA THR A 81 3.03 -6.23 -6.24
C THR A 81 4.05 -6.77 -7.24
N PHE A 82 3.59 -7.56 -8.19
CA PHE A 82 4.44 -8.25 -9.14
C PHE A 82 4.02 -7.99 -10.58
N ASP A 83 5.02 -7.89 -11.45
CA ASP A 83 4.85 -7.99 -12.91
C ASP A 83 5.73 -9.15 -13.39
N TYR A 84 5.14 -10.34 -13.51
CA TYR A 84 5.86 -11.60 -13.66
C TYR A 84 6.82 -11.84 -12.50
N ASP A 85 8.12 -11.87 -12.78
CA ASP A 85 9.15 -12.07 -11.77
C ASP A 85 9.63 -10.76 -11.16
N ASP A 86 9.28 -9.62 -11.76
CA ASP A 86 9.68 -8.29 -11.31
C ASP A 86 8.87 -7.85 -10.09
N ILE A 87 9.49 -7.08 -9.21
CA ILE A 87 8.92 -6.61 -7.95
C ILE A 87 8.63 -5.13 -8.06
N ILE A 88 7.42 -4.72 -7.69
CA ILE A 88 6.98 -3.34 -7.74
C ILE A 88 6.67 -2.89 -6.31
N LEU A 89 7.35 -1.83 -5.85
CA LEU A 89 7.00 -1.16 -4.60
C LEU A 89 5.80 -0.27 -4.86
N VAL A 90 4.72 -0.49 -4.12
CA VAL A 90 3.41 0.07 -4.44
C VAL A 90 3.36 1.58 -4.18
N SER A 91 3.92 2.07 -3.06
CA SER A 91 3.90 3.49 -2.70
C SER A 91 4.78 4.35 -3.62
N SER A 92 5.94 3.83 -4.03
CA SER A 92 6.87 4.56 -4.92
C SER A 92 6.65 4.29 -6.41
N GLN A 93 5.84 3.29 -6.75
CA GLN A 93 5.69 2.72 -8.10
C GLN A 93 7.02 2.33 -8.77
N LYS A 94 8.08 2.13 -7.97
CA LYS A 94 9.38 1.74 -8.48
C LYS A 94 9.41 0.25 -8.76
N LYS A 95 9.79 -0.08 -9.99
CA LYS A 95 9.92 -1.46 -10.48
C LYS A 95 11.38 -1.93 -10.41
N TYR A 96 11.57 -3.14 -9.88
CA TYR A 96 12.84 -3.82 -9.75
C TYR A 96 12.82 -5.11 -10.55
N LYS A 97 13.88 -5.36 -11.31
CA LYS A 97 14.00 -6.57 -12.12
C LYS A 97 14.10 -7.82 -11.23
N GLY A 98 13.25 -8.79 -11.49
CA GLY A 98 13.18 -10.08 -10.82
C GLY A 98 14.30 -11.01 -11.20
N THR A 99 15.48 -10.85 -10.60
CA THR A 99 16.60 -11.77 -10.81
C THR A 99 16.63 -12.85 -9.72
N GLU A 100 17.25 -13.99 -10.02
CA GLU A 100 17.39 -15.05 -9.03
C GLU A 100 18.20 -14.60 -7.81
N GLY A 101 19.21 -13.74 -8.01
CA GLY A 101 20.01 -13.15 -6.93
C GLY A 101 19.17 -12.23 -6.04
N LEU A 102 18.35 -11.35 -6.62
CA LEU A 102 17.48 -10.45 -5.84
C LEU A 102 16.43 -11.25 -5.05
N TRP A 103 15.78 -12.22 -5.68
CA TRP A 103 14.81 -13.09 -5.01
C TRP A 103 15.43 -13.87 -3.85
N ARG A 104 16.68 -14.34 -3.98
CA ARG A 104 17.42 -14.99 -2.88
C ARG A 104 17.69 -14.03 -1.72
N LEU A 105 18.14 -12.81 -2.01
CA LEU A 105 18.41 -11.78 -1.00
C LEU A 105 17.14 -11.38 -0.23
N LEU A 106 15.99 -11.39 -0.89
CA LEU A 106 14.72 -10.95 -0.30
C LEU A 106 13.97 -12.03 0.49
N THR A 107 14.36 -13.30 0.39
CA THR A 107 13.53 -14.41 0.94
C THR A 107 14.32 -15.40 1.79
N LYS A 108 15.66 -15.45 1.68
CA LYS A 108 16.47 -16.33 2.52
C LYS A 108 16.76 -15.70 3.87
N ASN A 109 16.32 -16.37 4.93
CA ASN A 109 16.61 -16.02 6.33
C ASN A 109 18.07 -16.29 6.79
N ASN A 110 18.96 -16.64 5.88
CA ASN A 110 20.36 -16.98 6.13
C ASN A 110 21.27 -16.06 5.30
N ILE A 111 22.56 -15.97 5.66
CA ILE A 111 23.55 -15.28 4.82
C ILE A 111 23.54 -15.89 3.41
N VAL A 112 23.32 -15.03 2.41
CA VAL A 112 23.40 -15.40 1.00
C VAL A 112 24.84 -15.23 0.54
N GLU A 113 25.44 -16.30 -0.02
CA GLU A 113 26.80 -16.27 -0.54
C GLU A 113 26.94 -15.27 -1.71
N LYS A 114 28.09 -14.58 -1.80
CA LYS A 114 28.30 -13.45 -2.72
C LYS A 114 28.22 -13.82 -4.20
N ASP A 115 28.51 -15.07 -4.54
CA ASP A 115 28.44 -15.63 -5.89
C ASP A 115 26.99 -15.93 -6.34
N LEU A 116 26.03 -15.92 -5.41
CA LEU A 116 24.61 -16.15 -5.70
C LEU A 116 23.86 -14.88 -6.09
N TYR A 117 24.51 -13.71 -6.10
CA TYR A 117 23.92 -12.44 -6.50
C TYR A 117 24.94 -11.48 -7.11
N THR A 118 24.48 -10.66 -8.04
CA THR A 118 25.29 -9.60 -8.67
C THR A 118 25.34 -8.34 -7.80
N ASP A 119 26.29 -7.45 -8.07
CA ASP A 119 26.32 -6.16 -7.36
C ASP A 119 25.08 -5.30 -7.66
N GLU A 120 24.46 -5.48 -8.83
CA GLU A 120 23.18 -4.86 -9.19
C GLU A 120 22.03 -5.37 -8.31
N ASP A 121 21.97 -6.69 -8.06
CA ASP A 121 20.99 -7.29 -7.15
C ASP A 121 21.16 -6.75 -5.73
N TRP A 122 22.42 -6.63 -5.26
CA TRP A 122 22.73 -6.09 -3.95
C TRP A 122 22.34 -4.61 -3.82
N ASN A 123 22.58 -3.81 -4.86
CA ASN A 123 22.20 -2.41 -4.88
C ASN A 123 20.68 -2.25 -4.89
N SER A 124 19.98 -3.06 -5.68
CA SER A 124 18.51 -3.10 -5.71
C SER A 124 17.95 -3.46 -4.34
N TYR A 125 18.48 -4.51 -3.71
CA TYR A 125 18.09 -4.94 -2.37
C TYR A 125 18.25 -3.82 -1.33
N LYS A 126 19.43 -3.17 -1.26
CA LYS A 126 19.66 -2.06 -0.33
C LYS A 126 18.74 -0.88 -0.59
N ASP A 127 18.51 -0.54 -1.85
CA ASP A 127 17.64 0.56 -2.24
C ASP A 127 16.19 0.31 -1.80
N MET A 128 15.67 -0.90 -2.01
CA MET A 128 14.35 -1.31 -1.52
C MET A 128 14.24 -1.22 0.00
N LEU A 129 15.27 -1.63 0.75
CA LEU A 129 15.27 -1.51 2.22
C LEU A 129 15.42 -0.06 2.70
N ASN A 130 16.23 0.77 2.03
CA ASN A 130 16.43 2.17 2.43
C ASN A 130 15.18 3.03 2.20
N LEU A 131 14.41 2.74 1.14
CA LEU A 131 13.13 3.41 0.89
C LEU A 131 12.12 3.18 2.04
N GLN A 132 12.26 2.10 2.82
CA GLN A 132 11.43 1.87 4.01
C GLN A 132 11.75 2.85 5.14
N ILE A 133 13.01 3.29 5.27
CA ILE A 133 13.46 4.12 6.38
C ILE A 133 13.05 5.58 6.19
N LEU A 134 12.97 6.04 4.93
CA LEU A 134 12.61 7.43 4.62
C LEU A 134 11.13 7.75 4.89
N ASN A 135 10.24 6.76 4.85
CA ASN A 135 8.80 6.94 5.08
C ASN A 135 8.39 6.99 6.57
N VAL A 136 9.35 6.90 7.51
CA VAL A 136 9.09 6.94 8.97
C VAL A 136 9.40 8.32 9.58
N VAL A 137 9.96 9.26 8.81
CA VAL A 137 10.47 10.56 9.33
C VAL A 137 9.70 11.78 8.80
N LEU A 138 8.48 11.61 8.29
CA LEU A 138 7.62 12.73 7.87
C LEU A 138 6.26 12.71 8.58
#